data_AF-A0A4U8UA78-F1
#
_entry.id   AF-A0A4U8UA78-F1
#
_cell.length_a   1.000
_cell.length_b   1.000
_cell.length_c   1.000
_cell.angle_alpha   90.00
_cell.angle_beta   90.00
_cell.angle_gamma   90.00
#
_symmetry.space_group_name_H-M   'P 1'
#
loop_
_entity.id
_entity.type
_entity.pdbx_description
1 polymer ?
#
loop_
_entity_poly.entity_id
_entity_poly.type
_entity_poly.pdbx_seq_one_letter_code
_entity_poly.pdbx_strand_id
1 'polypeptide(L)'
;MMIDKEIYQRLFSQKRLDIYADLKEHLDNFKLINSIAAKMGLIEIVLRNSIDYMVSINDNEWILKSLLNTKLAHHQALSQQSLGFWLRVVDFYKIHNQLFTNKFLKSLDFKRYFMGNRNKGLRDYQKVSLLLLLFKNLRNRAFHFENLYKLNNDNKPRLSASIQNKNNQKMIINLATENIEIFLDDILMGLVEKSLERIGEKDPLETKRIVAELNQGIK
;
A
#
# COMPACT_ATOMS: atom_id res chain seq x y z
N MET A 1 21.60 -23.12 10.13
CA MET A 1 20.85 -23.39 11.38
C MET A 1 19.89 -24.53 11.10
N MET A 2 20.21 -25.76 11.51
CA MET A 2 19.28 -26.89 11.36
C MET A 2 18.39 -26.94 12.60
N ILE A 3 17.27 -26.22 12.57
CA ILE A 3 16.17 -26.51 13.49
C ILE A 3 15.62 -27.89 13.08
N ASP A 4 15.42 -28.76 14.05
CA ASP A 4 14.78 -30.06 13.84
C ASP A 4 13.42 -29.87 13.13
N LYS A 5 13.16 -30.66 12.08
CA LYS A 5 11.96 -30.56 11.25
C LYS A 5 10.68 -30.77 12.06
N GLU A 6 10.68 -31.69 13.02
CA GLU A 6 9.52 -31.97 13.87
C GLU A 6 9.23 -30.80 14.82
N ILE A 7 10.28 -30.21 15.40
CA ILE A 7 10.15 -28.99 16.21
C ILE A 7 9.57 -27.86 15.35
N TYR A 8 10.08 -27.68 14.13
CA TYR A 8 9.60 -26.64 13.23
C TYR A 8 8.13 -26.80 12.85
N GLN A 9 7.72 -28.03 12.52
CA GLN A 9 6.32 -28.36 12.22
C GLN A 9 5.41 -28.11 13.42
N ARG A 10 5.87 -28.40 14.65
CA ARG A 10 5.10 -28.14 15.86
C ARG A 10 4.89 -26.65 16.13
N LEU A 11 5.88 -25.81 15.80
CA LEU A 11 5.79 -24.35 15.98
C LEU A 11 4.87 -23.68 14.97
N PHE A 12 4.86 -24.13 13.71
CA PHE A 12 4.17 -23.42 12.63
C PHE A 12 2.97 -24.15 12.03
N SER A 13 2.75 -25.43 12.37
CA SER A 13 1.81 -26.37 11.74
C SER A 13 2.19 -26.77 10.31
N GLN A 14 2.02 -28.05 9.97
CA GLN A 14 2.31 -28.56 8.63
C GLN A 14 1.53 -27.81 7.54
N LYS A 15 0.22 -27.58 7.75
CA LYS A 15 -0.64 -26.87 6.78
C LYS A 15 -0.15 -25.46 6.44
N ARG A 16 0.51 -24.77 7.39
CA ARG A 16 1.11 -23.45 7.15
C ARG A 16 2.45 -23.57 6.44
N LEU A 17 3.20 -24.64 6.66
CA LEU A 17 4.47 -24.88 5.97
C LEU A 17 4.25 -25.30 4.52
N ASP A 18 3.17 -26.06 4.24
CA ASP A 18 2.80 -26.52 2.89
C ASP A 18 2.48 -25.39 1.90
N ILE A 19 2.26 -24.16 2.38
CA ILE A 19 2.05 -23.01 1.50
C ILE A 19 3.35 -22.34 1.05
N TYR A 20 4.51 -22.82 1.51
CA TYR A 20 5.84 -22.37 1.11
C TYR A 20 6.56 -23.44 0.29
N ALA A 21 7.49 -23.03 -0.56
CA ALA A 21 8.32 -23.98 -1.31
C ALA A 21 9.21 -24.83 -0.39
N ASP A 22 9.83 -24.20 0.61
CA ASP A 22 10.68 -24.83 1.60
C ASP A 22 10.81 -23.98 2.88
N LEU A 23 11.59 -24.48 3.85
CA LEU A 23 11.92 -23.76 5.09
C LEU A 23 12.59 -22.41 4.82
N LYS A 24 13.42 -22.33 3.78
CA LYS A 24 14.17 -21.12 3.44
C LYS A 24 13.21 -20.03 2.95
N GLU A 25 12.26 -20.34 2.08
CA GLU A 25 11.22 -19.40 1.63
C GLU A 25 10.38 -18.90 2.80
N HIS A 26 10.03 -19.76 3.76
CA HIS A 26 9.30 -19.33 4.95
C HIS A 26 10.09 -18.29 5.78
N LEU A 27 11.38 -18.51 6.01
CA LEU A 27 12.24 -17.55 6.72
C LEU A 27 12.52 -16.30 5.89
N ASP A 28 12.69 -16.43 4.58
CA ASP A 28 12.88 -15.30 3.67
C ASP A 28 11.61 -14.45 3.57
N ASN A 29 10.42 -15.03 3.76
CA ASN A 29 9.16 -14.29 3.91
C ASN A 29 9.16 -13.41 5.17
N PHE A 30 9.63 -13.92 6.31
CA PHE A 30 9.80 -13.10 7.52
C PHE A 30 10.79 -11.95 7.33
N LYS A 31 11.95 -12.23 6.70
CA LYS A 31 12.95 -11.19 6.42
C LYS A 31 12.39 -10.12 5.50
N LEU A 32 11.68 -10.53 4.45
CA LEU A 32 11.00 -9.60 3.54
C LEU A 32 10.01 -8.72 4.31
N ILE A 33 9.10 -9.32 5.09
CA ILE A 33 8.12 -8.58 5.91
C ILE A 33 8.83 -7.58 6.81
N ASN A 34 9.89 -8.00 7.51
CA ASN A 34 10.69 -7.14 8.38
C ASN A 34 11.29 -5.95 7.61
N SER A 35 11.88 -6.20 6.43
CA SER A 35 12.51 -5.17 5.61
C SER A 35 11.55 -4.10 5.07
N ILE A 36 10.27 -4.45 4.89
CA ILE A 36 9.26 -3.53 4.32
C ILE A 36 8.34 -2.92 5.37
N ALA A 37 8.34 -3.41 6.61
CA ALA A 37 7.39 -3.04 7.67
C ALA A 37 7.40 -1.54 7.97
N ALA A 38 8.58 -0.97 8.20
CA ALA A 38 8.71 0.45 8.53
C ALA A 38 8.27 1.35 7.37
N LYS A 39 8.58 0.96 6.12
CA LYS A 39 8.18 1.70 4.91
C LYS A 39 6.66 1.69 4.71
N MET A 40 6.00 0.55 4.97
CA MET A 40 4.53 0.50 4.97
C MET A 40 3.92 1.40 6.04
N GLY A 41 4.50 1.43 7.25
CA GLY A 41 4.06 2.33 8.32
C GLY A 41 4.18 3.80 7.93
N LEU A 42 5.31 4.18 7.33
CA LEU A 42 5.53 5.54 6.81
C LEU A 42 4.49 5.91 5.75
N ILE A 43 4.25 5.04 4.76
CA ILE A 43 3.24 5.27 3.71
C ILE A 43 1.85 5.43 4.32
N GLU A 44 1.47 4.59 5.29
CA GLU A 44 0.16 4.68 5.94
C GLU A 44 -0.03 6.03 6.67
N ILE A 45 1.02 6.55 7.31
CA ILE A 45 1.02 7.87 7.97
C ILE A 45 0.93 9.01 6.95
N VAL A 46 1.74 8.99 5.89
CA VAL A 46 1.71 10.04 4.85
C VAL A 46 0.37 10.04 4.11
N LEU A 47 -0.17 8.85 3.83
CA LEU A 47 -1.47 8.68 3.17
C LEU A 47 -2.61 9.25 4.02
N ARG A 48 -2.70 8.90 5.32
CA ARG A 48 -3.78 9.41 6.18
C ARG A 48 -3.71 10.93 6.35
N ASN A 49 -2.51 11.48 6.51
CA ASN A 49 -2.33 12.93 6.66
C ASN A 49 -2.70 13.65 5.36
N SER A 50 -2.36 13.05 4.20
CA SER A 50 -2.78 13.57 2.89
C SER A 50 -4.29 13.56 2.73
N ILE A 51 -4.96 12.49 3.15
CA ILE A 51 -6.43 12.37 3.10
C ILE A 51 -7.06 13.43 4.01
N ASP A 52 -6.62 13.50 5.25
CA ASP A 52 -7.13 14.48 6.22
C ASP A 52 -6.97 15.91 5.71
N TYR A 53 -5.77 16.28 5.22
CA TYR A 53 -5.54 17.60 4.64
C TYR A 53 -6.58 17.94 3.56
N MET A 54 -6.86 17.03 2.63
CA MET A 54 -7.80 17.30 1.54
C MET A 54 -9.26 17.45 2.01
N VAL A 55 -9.68 16.66 3.00
CA VAL A 55 -11.05 16.72 3.51
C VAL A 55 -11.22 17.94 4.41
N SER A 56 -10.23 18.25 5.25
CA SER A 56 -10.24 19.36 6.19
C SER A 56 -10.23 20.74 5.54
N ILE A 57 -9.91 20.85 4.24
CA ILE A 57 -10.12 22.09 3.47
C ILE A 57 -11.60 22.52 3.50
N ASN A 58 -12.53 21.56 3.45
CA ASN A 58 -13.96 21.84 3.42
C ASN A 58 -14.64 21.66 4.78
N ASP A 59 -14.14 20.74 5.61
CA ASP A 59 -14.68 20.50 6.95
C ASP A 59 -13.57 20.03 7.90
N ASN A 60 -13.01 20.95 8.68
CA ASN A 60 -11.94 20.64 9.63
C ASN A 60 -12.39 19.75 10.81
N GLU A 61 -13.70 19.54 10.98
CA GLU A 61 -14.25 18.67 12.03
C GLU A 61 -14.79 17.35 11.46
N TRP A 62 -14.55 17.07 10.16
CA TRP A 62 -15.18 15.98 9.42
C TRP A 62 -15.06 14.64 10.14
N ILE A 63 -13.90 14.35 10.76
CA ILE A 63 -13.65 13.06 11.40
C ILE A 63 -14.34 12.95 12.74
N LEU A 64 -14.40 14.02 13.53
CA LEU A 64 -15.10 14.03 14.82
C LEU A 64 -16.61 13.83 14.61
N LYS A 65 -17.16 14.51 13.60
CA LYS A 65 -18.55 14.33 13.14
C LYS A 65 -18.79 12.91 12.63
N SER A 66 -17.90 12.38 11.79
CA SER A 66 -18.04 11.04 11.22
C SER A 66 -17.97 9.91 12.27
N LEU A 67 -17.19 10.11 13.33
CA LEU A 67 -17.06 9.15 14.43
C LEU A 67 -18.11 9.34 15.52
N LEU A 68 -18.96 10.37 15.44
CA LEU A 68 -19.88 10.80 16.50
C LEU A 68 -19.17 10.93 17.85
N ASN A 69 -17.91 11.37 17.83
CA ASN A 69 -17.05 11.40 19.02
C ASN A 69 -16.46 12.80 19.19
N THR A 70 -17.05 13.55 20.12
CA THR A 70 -16.64 14.93 20.46
C THR A 70 -15.59 14.99 21.56
N LYS A 71 -15.17 13.84 22.12
CA LYS A 71 -14.22 13.79 23.25
C LYS A 71 -12.77 13.62 22.81
N LEU A 72 -12.52 13.15 21.58
CA LEU A 72 -11.18 13.00 21.04
C LEU A 72 -10.69 14.31 20.44
N ALA A 73 -9.40 14.60 20.59
CA ALA A 73 -8.74 15.58 19.75
C ALA A 73 -8.64 15.05 18.31
N HIS A 74 -8.70 15.94 17.31
CA HIS A 74 -8.67 15.57 15.88
C HIS A 74 -7.54 14.60 15.54
N HIS A 75 -6.31 14.90 15.95
CA HIS A 75 -5.14 14.04 15.71
C HIS A 75 -5.25 12.64 16.33
N GLN A 76 -5.95 12.49 17.47
CA GLN A 76 -6.22 11.19 18.09
C GLN A 76 -7.26 10.42 17.29
N ALA A 77 -8.29 11.12 16.81
CA ALA A 77 -9.28 10.53 15.92
C ALA A 77 -8.63 10.00 14.63
N LEU A 78 -7.68 10.74 14.04
CA LEU A 78 -6.92 10.30 12.87
C LEU A 78 -6.10 9.03 13.17
N SER A 79 -5.32 9.03 14.26
CA SER A 79 -4.32 7.98 14.49
C SER A 79 -4.90 6.60 14.81
N GLN A 80 -6.15 6.55 15.30
CA GLN A 80 -6.83 5.30 15.68
C GLN A 80 -7.49 4.58 14.49
N GLN A 81 -7.53 5.19 13.31
CA GLN A 81 -8.24 4.60 12.17
C GLN A 81 -7.38 3.63 11.37
N SER A 82 -7.98 2.51 10.99
CA SER A 82 -7.34 1.52 10.11
C SER A 82 -7.12 2.05 8.69
N LEU A 83 -6.14 1.49 7.97
CA LEU A 83 -5.98 1.72 6.53
C LEU A 83 -7.29 1.49 5.73
N GLY A 84 -8.10 0.50 6.13
CA GLY A 84 -9.39 0.24 5.50
C GLY A 84 -10.40 1.40 5.67
N PHE A 85 -10.35 2.12 6.79
CA PHE A 85 -11.14 3.34 6.98
C PHE A 85 -10.69 4.44 6.01
N TRP A 86 -9.39 4.69 5.91
CA TRP A 86 -8.84 5.72 5.04
C TRP A 86 -9.19 5.52 3.56
N LEU A 87 -9.16 4.27 3.08
CA LEU A 87 -9.60 3.95 1.72
C LEU A 87 -11.09 4.27 1.50
N ARG A 88 -11.95 4.01 2.49
CA ARG A 88 -13.38 4.38 2.40
C ARG A 88 -13.59 5.89 2.39
N VAL A 89 -12.78 6.65 3.10
CA VAL A 89 -12.82 8.13 3.06
C VAL A 89 -12.51 8.62 1.65
N VAL A 90 -11.50 8.04 0.98
CA VAL A 90 -11.16 8.36 -0.41
C VAL A 90 -12.32 8.08 -1.36
N ASP A 91 -13.01 6.94 -1.18
CA ASP A 91 -14.19 6.57 -1.95
C ASP A 91 -15.36 7.52 -1.72
N PHE A 92 -15.67 7.81 -0.45
CA PHE A 92 -16.79 8.65 -0.04
C PHE A 92 -16.67 10.09 -0.56
N TYR A 93 -15.51 10.73 -0.33
CA TYR A 93 -15.26 12.10 -0.79
C TYR A 93 -14.82 12.19 -2.26
N LYS A 94 -14.63 11.05 -2.95
CA LYS A 94 -14.21 10.97 -4.36
C LYS A 94 -12.90 11.71 -4.66
N ILE A 95 -11.97 11.73 -3.70
CA ILE A 95 -10.70 12.47 -3.75
C ILE A 95 -9.54 11.70 -4.41
N HIS A 96 -9.83 10.57 -5.06
CA HIS A 96 -8.84 9.71 -5.72
C HIS A 96 -7.82 10.49 -6.56
N ASN A 97 -8.29 11.33 -7.50
CA ASN A 97 -7.42 12.07 -8.42
C ASN A 97 -6.59 13.17 -7.72
N GLN A 98 -6.89 13.50 -6.46
CA GLN A 98 -6.22 14.54 -5.69
C GLN A 98 -5.10 13.98 -4.79
N LEU A 99 -5.01 12.65 -4.66
CA LEU A 99 -4.01 11.98 -3.82
C LEU A 99 -2.60 12.02 -4.41
N PHE A 100 -2.49 12.11 -5.74
CA PHE A 100 -1.24 12.07 -6.46
C PHE A 100 -1.18 13.21 -7.48
N THR A 101 0.02 13.56 -7.94
CA THR A 101 0.18 14.55 -9.01
C THR A 101 -0.34 13.97 -10.34
N ASN A 102 -0.77 14.83 -11.25
CA ASN A 102 -1.15 14.40 -12.60
C ASN A 102 0.06 13.71 -13.29
N LYS A 103 1.26 14.26 -13.12
CA LYS A 103 2.51 13.71 -13.63
C LYS A 103 2.72 12.27 -13.17
N PHE A 104 2.58 11.99 -11.88
CA PHE A 104 2.67 10.63 -11.33
C PHE A 104 1.64 9.68 -11.96
N LEU A 105 0.38 10.11 -12.06
CA LEU A 105 -0.68 9.25 -12.61
C LEU A 105 -0.49 8.95 -14.10
N LYS A 106 0.11 9.87 -14.87
CA LYS A 106 0.45 9.64 -16.27
C LYS A 106 1.67 8.74 -16.45
N SER A 107 2.65 8.79 -15.54
CA SER A 107 3.83 7.92 -15.59
C SER A 107 3.61 6.54 -14.96
N LEU A 108 2.55 6.35 -14.18
CA LEU A 108 2.26 5.08 -13.52
C LEU A 108 2.05 3.94 -14.54
N ASP A 109 2.91 2.92 -14.42
CA ASP A 109 2.92 1.71 -15.22
C ASP A 109 2.88 0.48 -14.30
N PHE A 110 1.74 -0.22 -14.24
CA PHE A 110 1.58 -1.41 -13.41
C PHE A 110 2.39 -2.62 -13.90
N LYS A 111 2.94 -2.62 -15.13
CA LYS A 111 3.85 -3.68 -15.59
C LYS A 111 5.17 -3.67 -14.81
N ARG A 112 5.56 -2.52 -14.24
CA ARG A 112 6.69 -2.42 -13.31
C ARG A 112 6.50 -3.30 -12.07
N TYR A 113 5.26 -3.58 -11.69
CA TYR A 113 4.94 -4.40 -10.51
C TYR A 113 4.75 -5.88 -10.85
N PHE A 114 4.28 -6.16 -12.06
CA PHE A 114 4.24 -7.50 -12.65
C PHE A 114 4.02 -7.38 -14.15
N MET A 115 4.91 -7.96 -14.96
CA MET A 115 4.90 -7.81 -16.43
C MET A 115 3.58 -8.24 -17.09
N GLY A 116 2.83 -9.16 -16.47
CA GLY A 116 1.52 -9.60 -16.94
C GLY A 116 0.37 -8.61 -16.71
N ASN A 117 0.60 -7.48 -16.04
CA ASN A 117 -0.41 -6.47 -15.79
C ASN A 117 -0.82 -5.70 -17.06
N ARG A 118 -2.06 -5.23 -17.08
CA ARG A 118 -2.60 -4.37 -18.15
C ARG A 118 -2.66 -2.92 -17.67
N ASN A 119 -2.15 -1.99 -18.49
CA ASN A 119 -2.25 -0.54 -18.22
C ASN A 119 -3.29 0.20 -19.07
N LYS A 120 -3.70 -0.39 -20.19
CA LYS A 120 -4.62 0.27 -21.12
C LYS A 120 -6.03 0.33 -20.54
N GLY A 121 -6.73 1.43 -20.78
CA GLY A 121 -8.15 1.59 -20.40
C GLY A 121 -8.41 1.93 -18.93
N LEU A 122 -7.38 2.26 -18.15
CA LEU A 122 -7.52 2.72 -16.77
C LEU A 122 -7.64 4.24 -16.68
N ARG A 123 -8.74 4.73 -16.11
CA ARG A 123 -8.89 6.14 -15.73
C ARG A 123 -8.04 6.44 -14.49
N ASP A 124 -7.68 7.71 -14.30
CA ASP A 124 -6.79 8.13 -13.20
C ASP A 124 -7.31 7.68 -11.82
N TYR A 125 -8.60 7.85 -11.55
CA TYR A 125 -9.16 7.41 -10.25
C TYR A 125 -9.09 5.88 -10.09
N GLN A 126 -9.24 5.12 -11.17
CA GLN A 126 -9.15 3.67 -11.17
C GLN A 126 -7.72 3.20 -10.89
N LYS A 127 -6.73 3.91 -11.43
CA LYS A 127 -5.32 3.69 -11.12
C LYS A 127 -5.07 3.89 -9.63
N VAL A 128 -5.58 4.98 -9.06
CA VAL A 128 -5.46 5.27 -7.62
C VAL A 128 -6.15 4.19 -6.78
N SER A 129 -7.39 3.80 -7.11
CA SER A 129 -8.08 2.72 -6.38
C SER A 129 -7.30 1.41 -6.42
N LEU A 130 -6.75 1.01 -7.58
CA LEU A 130 -5.93 -0.19 -7.71
C LEU A 130 -4.65 -0.11 -6.88
N LEU A 131 -3.95 1.04 -6.90
CA LEU A 131 -2.72 1.27 -6.15
C LEU A 131 -2.96 1.16 -4.64
N LEU A 132 -4.00 1.83 -4.13
CA LEU A 132 -4.38 1.79 -2.70
C LEU A 132 -4.85 0.41 -2.26
N LEU A 133 -5.66 -0.28 -3.08
CA LEU A 133 -6.10 -1.65 -2.78
C LEU A 133 -4.92 -2.63 -2.76
N LEU A 134 -3.96 -2.47 -3.68
CA LEU A 134 -2.77 -3.32 -3.72
C LEU A 134 -1.89 -3.10 -2.48
N PHE A 135 -1.74 -1.84 -2.06
CA PHE A 135 -1.05 -1.47 -0.81
C PHE A 135 -1.75 -2.06 0.42
N LYS A 136 -3.08 -1.91 0.53
CA LYS A 136 -3.88 -2.52 1.59
C LYS A 136 -3.69 -4.04 1.64
N ASN A 137 -3.73 -4.69 0.49
CA ASN A 137 -3.59 -6.14 0.42
C ASN A 137 -2.18 -6.59 0.81
N LEU A 138 -1.14 -5.86 0.40
CA LEU A 138 0.24 -6.12 0.83
C LEU A 138 0.37 -5.98 2.35
N ARG A 139 -0.06 -4.84 2.89
CA ARG A 139 0.01 -4.50 4.32
C ARG A 139 -0.71 -5.52 5.18
N ASN A 140 -1.93 -5.92 4.79
CA ASN A 140 -2.69 -6.93 5.52
C ASN A 140 -1.99 -8.30 5.50
N ARG A 141 -1.47 -8.72 4.34
CA ARG A 141 -0.76 -10.01 4.25
C ARG A 141 0.54 -10.01 5.04
N ALA A 142 1.28 -8.92 5.01
CA ALA A 142 2.52 -8.77 5.77
C ALA A 142 2.26 -8.82 7.30
N PHE A 143 1.29 -8.06 7.81
CA PHE A 143 0.97 -8.06 9.24
C PHE A 143 0.17 -9.27 9.73
N HIS A 144 -0.36 -10.08 8.81
CA HIS A 144 -0.85 -11.44 9.11
C HIS A 144 0.22 -12.51 8.89
N PHE A 145 1.46 -12.10 8.60
CA PHE A 145 2.60 -12.97 8.29
C PHE A 145 2.30 -14.04 7.22
N GLU A 146 1.42 -13.73 6.26
CA GLU A 146 1.09 -14.61 5.14
C GLU A 146 2.27 -14.73 4.16
N ASN A 147 2.30 -15.82 3.38
CA ASN A 147 3.30 -16.02 2.34
C ASN A 147 3.14 -14.97 1.22
N LEU A 148 4.09 -14.04 1.11
CA LEU A 148 4.19 -13.01 0.07
C LEU A 148 4.78 -13.53 -1.25
N TYR A 149 5.44 -14.71 -1.24
CA TYR A 149 5.90 -15.45 -2.43
C TYR A 149 4.80 -16.27 -3.09
N LYS A 150 3.64 -16.40 -2.42
CA LYS A 150 2.56 -17.28 -2.88
C LYS A 150 2.02 -16.89 -4.26
N LEU A 151 2.02 -17.86 -5.16
CA LEU A 151 1.36 -17.78 -6.46
C LEU A 151 -0.08 -18.30 -6.40
N ASN A 152 -0.89 -17.94 -7.39
CA ASN A 152 -2.19 -18.54 -7.65
C ASN A 152 -2.05 -19.76 -8.58
N ASN A 153 -3.17 -20.43 -8.89
CA ASN A 153 -3.18 -21.63 -9.75
C ASN A 153 -2.72 -21.35 -11.19
N ASP A 154 -2.69 -20.09 -11.62
CA ASP A 154 -2.22 -19.66 -12.95
C ASP A 154 -0.73 -19.25 -12.94
N ASN A 155 0.02 -19.58 -11.88
CA ASN A 155 1.41 -19.15 -11.66
C ASN A 155 1.60 -17.62 -11.65
N LYS A 156 0.57 -16.87 -11.22
CA LYS A 156 0.63 -15.41 -11.04
C LYS A 156 0.74 -15.05 -9.56
N PRO A 157 1.33 -13.90 -9.20
CA PRO A 157 1.39 -13.46 -7.81
C PRO A 157 -0.01 -13.40 -7.20
N ARG A 158 -0.21 -14.05 -6.05
CA ARG A 158 -1.50 -14.02 -5.33
C ARG A 158 -1.78 -12.62 -4.77
N LEU A 159 -0.73 -11.88 -4.45
CA LEU A 159 -0.83 -10.48 -4.09
C LEU A 159 -1.34 -9.68 -5.30
N SER A 160 -2.60 -9.25 -5.20
CA SER A 160 -3.31 -8.61 -6.30
C SER A 160 -4.37 -7.68 -5.78
N ALA A 161 -4.80 -6.74 -6.63
CA ALA A 161 -5.93 -5.87 -6.40
C ALA A 161 -6.85 -5.93 -7.61
N SER A 162 -8.15 -5.70 -7.39
CA SER A 162 -9.10 -5.66 -8.49
C SER A 162 -10.19 -4.63 -8.29
N ILE A 163 -10.61 -4.03 -9.39
CA ILE A 163 -11.78 -3.15 -9.49
C ILE A 163 -12.70 -3.66 -10.59
N GLN A 164 -13.96 -3.23 -10.57
CA GLN A 164 -14.87 -3.43 -11.69
C GLN A 164 -14.90 -2.18 -12.56
N ASN A 165 -14.91 -2.35 -13.88
CA ASN A 165 -15.18 -1.25 -14.81
C ASN A 165 -16.70 -1.05 -14.97
N LYS A 166 -17.11 -0.04 -15.75
CA LYS A 166 -18.53 0.27 -16.00
C LYS A 166 -19.31 -0.88 -16.65
N ASN A 167 -18.61 -1.84 -17.26
CA ASN A 167 -19.20 -3.00 -17.92
C ASN A 167 -19.15 -4.25 -17.01
N ASN A 168 -18.96 -4.07 -15.70
CA ASN A 168 -18.75 -5.13 -14.70
C ASN A 168 -17.57 -6.08 -14.99
N GLN A 169 -16.66 -5.70 -15.89
CA GLN A 169 -15.46 -6.49 -16.15
C GLN A 169 -14.44 -6.22 -15.05
N LYS A 170 -13.91 -7.31 -14.49
CA LYS A 170 -12.89 -7.27 -13.45
C LYS A 170 -11.53 -6.91 -14.04
N MET A 171 -10.98 -5.78 -13.60
CA MET A 171 -9.60 -5.38 -13.89
C MET A 171 -8.73 -5.81 -12.72
N ILE A 172 -7.71 -6.61 -12.98
CA ILE A 172 -6.82 -7.16 -11.95
C ILE A 172 -5.40 -6.67 -12.20
N ILE A 173 -4.74 -6.24 -11.13
CA ILE A 173 -3.32 -5.91 -11.08
C ILE A 173 -2.67 -6.82 -10.05
N ASN A 174 -1.59 -7.50 -10.42
CA ASN A 174 -0.77 -8.33 -9.55
C ASN A 174 0.49 -7.57 -9.11
N LEU A 175 1.06 -7.95 -7.96
CA LEU A 175 2.35 -7.46 -7.47
C LEU A 175 3.26 -8.66 -7.25
N ALA A 176 4.32 -8.76 -8.04
CA ALA A 176 5.35 -9.77 -7.86
C ALA A 176 6.19 -9.46 -6.61
N THR A 177 6.67 -10.51 -5.95
CA THR A 177 7.35 -10.39 -4.66
C THR A 177 8.63 -9.56 -4.76
N GLU A 178 9.41 -9.78 -5.83
CA GLU A 178 10.61 -9.04 -6.17
C GLU A 178 10.38 -7.55 -6.47
N ASN A 179 9.14 -7.16 -6.77
CA ASN A 179 8.77 -5.78 -7.08
C ASN A 179 8.05 -5.07 -5.93
N ILE A 180 7.97 -5.67 -4.73
CA ILE A 180 7.32 -5.05 -3.58
C ILE A 180 8.02 -3.76 -3.17
N GLU A 181 9.36 -3.75 -3.12
CA GLU A 181 10.10 -2.56 -2.69
C GLU A 181 9.88 -1.38 -3.63
N ILE A 182 10.02 -1.59 -4.95
CA ILE A 182 9.81 -0.54 -5.94
C ILE A 182 8.36 -0.04 -5.96
N PHE A 183 7.39 -0.92 -5.69
CA PHE A 183 5.99 -0.53 -5.52
C PHE A 183 5.79 0.39 -4.32
N LEU A 184 6.40 0.09 -3.17
CA LEU A 184 6.33 0.93 -1.99
C LEU A 184 7.05 2.27 -2.21
N ASP A 185 8.21 2.26 -2.86
CA ASP A 185 8.95 3.48 -3.20
C ASP A 185 8.16 4.39 -4.14
N ASP A 186 7.52 3.84 -5.17
CA ASP A 186 6.68 4.61 -6.08
C ASP A 186 5.49 5.26 -5.33
N ILE A 187 4.81 4.54 -4.42
CA ILE A 187 3.71 5.10 -3.62
C ILE A 187 4.21 6.24 -2.74
N LEU A 188 5.29 6.01 -2.00
CA LEU A 188 5.86 7.02 -1.10
C LEU A 188 6.27 8.26 -1.89
N MET A 189 6.97 8.07 -3.01
CA MET A 189 7.38 9.15 -3.91
C MET A 189 6.18 9.96 -4.39
N GLY A 190 5.12 9.30 -4.88
CA GLY A 190 3.93 9.99 -5.37
C GLY A 190 3.18 10.78 -4.29
N LEU A 191 3.11 10.24 -3.06
CA LEU A 191 2.48 10.92 -1.93
C LEU A 191 3.30 12.12 -1.46
N VAL A 192 4.63 11.99 -1.39
CA VAL A 192 5.53 13.08 -1.02
C VAL A 192 5.51 14.17 -2.10
N GLU A 193 5.63 13.81 -3.38
CA GLU A 193 5.53 14.76 -4.50
C GLU A 193 4.22 15.57 -4.41
N LYS A 194 3.09 14.91 -4.14
CA LYS A 194 1.81 15.59 -4.00
C LYS A 194 1.74 16.49 -2.76
N SER A 195 2.38 16.09 -1.67
CA SER A 195 2.41 16.88 -0.43
C SER A 195 3.25 18.15 -0.60
N LEU A 196 4.39 18.05 -1.27
CA LEU A 196 5.26 19.18 -1.60
C LEU A 196 4.58 20.15 -2.58
N GLU A 197 3.89 19.63 -3.60
CA GLU A 197 3.17 20.46 -4.57
C GLU A 197 2.15 21.39 -3.89
N ARG A 198 1.51 20.92 -2.81
CA ARG A 198 0.51 21.69 -2.05
C ARG A 198 1.09 22.87 -1.29
N ILE A 199 2.38 22.83 -0.94
CA ILE A 199 3.09 23.93 -0.28
C ILE A 199 3.92 24.77 -1.27
N GLY A 200 3.74 24.55 -2.57
CA GLY A 200 4.41 25.30 -3.63
C GLY A 200 5.77 24.73 -4.08
N GLU A 201 6.24 23.65 -3.45
CA GLU A 201 7.48 22.97 -3.83
C GLU A 201 7.22 21.96 -4.96
N LYS A 202 7.89 22.11 -6.09
CA LYS A 202 7.68 21.31 -7.31
C LYS A 202 8.97 20.72 -7.87
N ASP A 203 10.11 20.96 -7.23
CA ASP A 203 11.40 20.42 -7.64
C ASP A 203 11.41 18.89 -7.44
N PRO A 204 11.56 18.11 -8.53
CA PRO A 204 11.70 16.66 -8.42
C PRO A 204 12.95 16.23 -7.62
N LEU A 205 14.00 17.04 -7.57
CA LEU A 205 15.21 16.73 -6.81
C LEU A 205 14.93 16.79 -5.30
N GLU A 206 14.18 17.79 -4.87
CA GLU A 206 13.78 17.95 -3.47
C GLU A 206 12.88 16.80 -3.01
N THR A 207 11.93 16.39 -3.87
CA THR A 207 11.10 15.21 -3.61
C THR A 207 11.96 13.97 -3.40
N LYS A 208 12.95 13.75 -4.28
CA LYS A 208 13.88 12.61 -4.17
C LYS A 208 14.73 12.67 -2.91
N ARG A 209 15.22 13.86 -2.54
CA ARG A 209 16.02 14.10 -1.33
C ARG A 209 15.22 13.70 -0.09
N ILE A 210 14.00 14.23 0.06
CA ILE A 210 13.13 13.93 1.21
C ILE A 210 12.79 12.44 1.29
N VAL A 211 12.44 11.81 0.16
CA VAL A 211 12.16 10.36 0.15
C VAL A 211 13.40 9.54 0.53
N ALA A 212 14.59 9.93 0.08
CA ALA A 212 15.84 9.27 0.45
C ALA A 212 16.12 9.40 1.95
N GLU A 213 15.94 10.57 2.54
CA GLU A 213 16.10 10.81 3.99
C GLU A 213 15.11 9.99 4.81
N LEU A 214 13.83 9.98 4.41
CA LEU A 214 12.81 9.15 5.06
C LEU A 214 13.16 7.67 5.00
N ASN A 215 13.61 7.18 3.84
CA ASN A 215 14.02 5.78 3.66
C ASN A 215 15.29 5.44 4.46
N GLN A 216 16.21 6.38 4.65
CA GLN A 216 17.39 6.17 5.51
C GLN A 216 17.01 6.10 6.99
N GLY A 217 16.07 6.93 7.44
CA GLY A 217 15.64 6.96 8.83
C GLY A 217 14.88 5.72 9.32
N ILE A 218 14.49 4.82 8.41
CA ILE A 218 13.72 3.60 8.71
C ILE A 218 14.48 2.29 8.40
N LYS A 219 15.75 2.40 7.99
CA LYS A 219 16.65 1.25 7.80
C LYS A 219 17.36 0.91 9.11
#